data_AF-A0A6P0IQQ1-F1
#
_entry.id   AF-A0A6P0IQQ1-F1
#
_cell.length_a   1.000
_cell.length_b   1.000
_cell.length_c   1.000
_cell.angle_alpha   90.00
_cell.angle_beta   90.00
_cell.angle_gamma   90.00
#
_symmetry.space_group_name_H-M   'P 1'
#
loop_
_entity.id
_entity.type
_entity.pdbx_description
1 polymer ?
#
loop_
_entity_poly.entity_id
_entity_poly.type
_entity_poly.pdbx_seq_one_letter_code
_entity_poly.pdbx_strand_id
1 'polypeptide(L)'
;MNPLTHSNLLPDPLKAWYTQSVENSLAESGCDPQAGLTSQQVSQRLEYYGLNELEEKAKRSSWAMFLDQFKDIMLLMLIAVAIVSGILDLINLQQASEKASEFPFKDTIAILSIVILNGILGYLQESRAEKALAALKSMASPKVRVLRDGRTLE
;
A
#
# COMPACT_ATOMS: atom_id res chain seq x y z
N MET A 1 -25.57 -10.80 30.53
CA MET A 1 -24.42 -9.97 30.10
C MET A 1 -24.95 -9.09 28.98
N ASN A 2 -25.02 -7.78 29.21
CA ASN A 2 -25.81 -6.85 28.40
C ASN A 2 -24.98 -6.36 27.19
N PRO A 3 -25.41 -6.59 25.93
CA PRO A 3 -24.61 -6.29 24.74
C PRO A 3 -24.69 -4.82 24.26
N LEU A 4 -25.05 -3.85 25.12
CA LEU A 4 -25.39 -2.47 24.70
C LEU A 4 -24.55 -1.34 25.30
N THR A 5 -23.32 -1.61 25.79
CA THR A 5 -22.48 -0.55 26.42
C THR A 5 -21.28 -0.10 25.58
N HIS A 6 -21.11 -0.60 24.35
CA HIS A 6 -19.90 -0.35 23.55
C HIS A 6 -20.01 0.81 22.54
N SER A 7 -21.12 1.56 22.46
CA SER A 7 -21.35 2.56 21.40
C SER A 7 -20.92 4.00 21.72
N ASN A 8 -20.58 4.33 22.97
CA ASN A 8 -20.40 5.73 23.41
C ASN A 8 -18.93 6.17 23.58
N LEU A 9 -17.96 5.37 23.13
CA LEU A 9 -16.54 5.65 23.37
C LEU A 9 -15.78 6.03 22.10
N LEU A 10 -16.25 5.65 20.91
CA LEU A 10 -15.72 6.20 19.66
C LEU A 10 -16.42 7.54 19.41
N PRO A 11 -15.66 8.63 19.14
CA PRO A 11 -16.27 9.89 18.75
C PRO A 11 -17.19 9.64 17.56
N ASP A 12 -18.42 10.17 17.63
CA ASP A 12 -19.35 10.10 16.51
C ASP A 12 -18.64 10.68 15.26
N PRO A 13 -18.45 9.89 14.19
CA PRO A 13 -17.71 10.33 13.00
C PRO A 13 -18.37 11.52 12.30
N LEU A 14 -19.65 11.80 12.58
CA LEU A 14 -20.37 12.97 12.06
C LEU A 14 -20.22 14.22 12.95
N LYS A 15 -19.63 14.08 14.14
CA LYS A 15 -19.41 15.19 15.08
C LYS A 15 -18.09 15.89 14.75
N ALA A 16 -18.16 17.18 14.44
CA ALA A 16 -17.01 18.03 14.19
C ALA A 16 -16.22 18.29 15.49
N TRP A 17 -15.41 17.32 15.93
CA TRP A 17 -14.60 17.37 17.15
C TRP A 17 -13.73 18.64 17.24
N TYR A 18 -13.24 19.14 16.10
CA TYR A 18 -12.42 20.34 16.00
C TYR A 18 -13.17 21.65 16.26
N THR A 19 -14.51 21.61 16.36
CA THR A 19 -15.35 22.78 16.71
C THR A 19 -15.78 22.80 18.17
N GLN A 20 -15.43 21.75 18.95
CA GLN A 20 -15.80 21.68 20.36
C GLN A 20 -14.91 22.57 21.23
N SER A 21 -15.45 23.05 22.36
CA SER A 21 -14.66 23.73 23.37
C SER A 21 -13.71 22.75 24.07
N VAL A 22 -12.67 23.31 24.71
CA VAL A 22 -11.68 22.52 25.45
C VAL A 22 -12.35 21.76 26.59
N GLU A 23 -13.28 22.39 27.30
CA GLU A 23 -14.00 21.81 28.44
C GLU A 23 -14.85 20.61 28.00
N ASN A 24 -15.57 20.75 26.88
CA ASN A 24 -16.40 19.67 26.33
C ASN A 24 -15.54 18.50 25.86
N SER A 25 -14.39 18.79 25.24
CA SER A 25 -13.45 17.77 24.79
C SER A 25 -12.82 17.01 25.96
N LEU A 26 -12.47 17.70 27.05
CA LEU A 26 -11.94 17.07 28.28
C LEU A 26 -13.00 16.23 28.99
N ALA A 27 -14.24 16.71 29.06
CA ALA A 27 -15.36 15.98 29.65
C ALA A 27 -15.69 14.70 28.85
N GLU A 28 -15.76 14.80 27.52
CA GLU A 28 -16.04 13.66 26.64
C GLU A 28 -14.89 12.64 26.64
N SER A 29 -13.65 13.12 26.63
CA SER A 29 -12.46 12.25 26.71
C SER A 29 -12.15 11.75 28.12
N GLY A 30 -12.86 12.20 29.17
CA GLY A 30 -12.62 11.83 30.57
C GLY A 30 -11.18 12.04 31.04
N CYS A 31 -10.49 13.05 30.49
CA CYS A 31 -9.08 13.32 30.73
C CYS A 31 -8.92 14.47 31.72
N ASP A 32 -8.02 14.32 32.70
CA ASP A 32 -7.67 15.42 33.60
C ASP A 32 -6.70 16.40 32.90
N PRO A 33 -6.98 17.72 32.87
CA PRO A 33 -6.12 18.68 32.21
C PRO A 33 -4.72 18.86 32.85
N GLN A 34 -4.55 18.53 34.13
CA GLN A 34 -3.29 18.65 34.87
C GLN A 34 -2.59 17.31 35.14
N ALA A 35 -3.37 16.24 35.31
CA ALA A 35 -2.83 14.91 35.57
C ALA A 35 -2.79 14.02 34.32
N GLY A 36 -3.53 14.36 33.27
CA GLY A 36 -3.72 13.51 32.10
C GLY A 36 -4.55 12.26 32.40
N LEU A 37 -4.32 11.20 31.63
CA LEU A 37 -4.97 9.90 31.87
C LEU A 37 -4.18 9.06 32.87
N THR A 38 -4.89 8.28 33.67
CA THR A 38 -4.27 7.31 34.58
C THR A 38 -3.76 6.08 33.82
N SER A 39 -2.75 5.41 34.35
CA SER A 39 -2.23 4.15 33.77
C SER A 39 -3.33 3.09 33.56
N GLN A 40 -4.30 3.00 34.48
CA GLN A 40 -5.43 2.07 34.37
C GLN A 40 -6.36 2.41 33.20
N GLN A 41 -6.69 3.70 33.03
CA GLN A 41 -7.49 4.17 31.89
C GLN A 41 -6.75 3.95 30.57
N VAL A 42 -5.43 4.15 30.54
CA VAL A 42 -4.63 3.90 29.34
C VAL A 42 -4.68 2.42 28.95
N SER A 43 -4.49 1.49 29.90
CA SER A 43 -4.59 0.05 29.61
C SER A 43 -5.97 -0.35 29.08
N GLN A 44 -7.05 0.15 29.71
CA GLN A 44 -8.42 -0.12 29.25
C GLN A 44 -8.68 0.43 27.84
N ARG A 45 -8.17 1.63 27.54
CA ARG A 45 -8.29 2.24 26.21
C ARG A 45 -7.48 1.49 25.17
N LEU A 46 -6.31 0.98 25.52
CA LEU A 46 -5.46 0.24 24.60
C LEU A 46 -6.09 -1.11 24.23
N GLU A 47 -6.81 -1.73 25.17
CA GLU A 47 -7.58 -2.95 24.93
C GLU A 47 -8.82 -2.70 24.06
N TYR A 48 -9.43 -1.51 24.15
CA TYR A 48 -10.64 -1.16 23.40
C TYR A 48 -10.37 -0.54 22.02
N TYR A 49 -9.47 0.45 21.93
CA TYR A 49 -9.14 1.15 20.67
C TYR A 49 -7.99 0.51 19.90
N GLY A 50 -7.20 -0.35 20.55
CA GLY A 50 -5.98 -0.90 19.97
C GLY A 50 -4.80 0.08 19.98
N LEU A 51 -3.72 -0.32 19.31
CA LEU A 51 -2.54 0.52 19.12
C LEU A 51 -2.84 1.62 18.10
N ASN A 52 -2.28 2.82 18.33
CA ASN A 52 -2.31 3.90 17.34
C ASN A 52 -1.29 3.63 16.23
N GLU A 53 -1.55 2.60 15.44
CA GLU A 53 -0.74 2.21 14.29
C GLU A 53 -1.60 2.11 13.04
N LEU A 54 -1.04 2.52 11.91
CA LEU A 54 -1.69 2.33 10.61
C LEU A 54 -1.53 0.86 10.22
N GLU A 55 -2.63 0.19 9.90
CA GLU A 55 -2.63 -1.16 9.36
C GLU A 55 -1.71 -1.24 8.14
N GLU A 56 -0.65 -2.03 8.24
CA GLU A 56 0.22 -2.30 7.11
C GLU A 56 -0.50 -3.23 6.14
N LYS A 57 -0.81 -2.71 4.94
CA LYS A 57 -1.23 -3.59 3.84
C LYS A 57 -0.09 -4.58 3.58
N ALA A 58 -0.40 -5.87 3.59
CA ALA A 58 0.56 -6.92 3.32
C ALA A 58 1.35 -6.60 2.04
N LYS A 59 2.68 -6.65 2.13
CA LYS A 59 3.56 -6.46 0.98
C LYS A 59 3.08 -7.37 -0.15
N ARG A 60 2.85 -6.81 -1.33
CA ARG A 60 2.45 -7.63 -2.48
C ARG A 60 3.61 -8.56 -2.80
N SER A 61 3.36 -9.86 -2.77
CA SER A 61 4.37 -10.86 -3.15
C SER A 61 4.85 -10.60 -4.57
N SER A 62 6.16 -10.74 -4.83
CA SER A 62 6.73 -10.58 -6.17
C SER A 62 6.06 -11.49 -7.21
N TRP A 63 5.58 -12.66 -6.78
CA TRP A 63 4.81 -13.55 -7.63
C TRP A 63 3.42 -13.02 -7.99
N ALA A 64 2.74 -12.36 -7.03
CA ALA A 64 1.44 -11.75 -7.28
C ALA A 64 1.55 -10.57 -8.25
N MET A 65 2.63 -9.79 -8.17
CA MET A 65 2.90 -8.69 -9.10
C MET A 65 3.15 -9.18 -10.53
N PHE A 66 3.93 -10.26 -10.68
CA PHE A 66 4.16 -10.90 -11.97
C PHE A 66 2.85 -11.42 -12.59
N LEU A 67 1.98 -12.03 -11.77
CA LEU A 67 0.67 -12.49 -12.24
C LEU A 67 -0.28 -11.35 -12.61
N ASP A 68 -0.22 -10.21 -11.92
CA ASP A 68 -1.01 -9.02 -12.27
C ASP A 68 -0.61 -8.45 -13.64
N GLN A 69 0.64 -8.60 -14.05
CA GLN A 69 1.09 -8.20 -15.38
C GLN A 69 0.34 -8.94 -16.50
N PHE A 70 -0.02 -10.22 -16.32
CA PHE A 70 -0.84 -10.96 -17.30
C PHE A 70 -2.31 -10.52 -17.35
N LYS A 71 -2.75 -9.66 -16.42
CA LYS A 71 -4.08 -9.01 -16.48
C LYS A 71 -4.04 -7.67 -17.22
N ASP A 72 -2.84 -7.13 -17.46
CA ASP A 72 -2.68 -5.90 -18.20
C ASP A 72 -2.99 -6.14 -19.68
N ILE A 73 -4.03 -5.48 -20.17
CA ILE A 73 -4.47 -5.56 -21.58
C ILE A 73 -3.32 -5.18 -22.53
N MET A 74 -2.50 -4.20 -22.17
CA MET A 74 -1.37 -3.77 -22.99
C MET A 74 -0.28 -4.84 -23.05
N LEU A 75 0.01 -5.54 -21.95
CA LEU A 75 0.94 -6.67 -21.95
C LEU A 75 0.39 -7.84 -22.77
N LEU A 76 -0.89 -8.18 -22.60
CA LEU A 76 -1.54 -9.23 -23.36
C LEU A 76 -1.50 -8.94 -24.87
N MET A 77 -1.66 -7.68 -25.28
CA MET A 77 -1.48 -7.27 -26.67
C MET A 77 -0.03 -7.50 -27.14
N LEU A 78 0.98 -7.14 -26.34
CA LEU A 78 2.39 -7.39 -26.70
C LEU A 78 2.70 -8.89 -26.83
N ILE A 79 2.17 -9.71 -25.94
CA ILE A 79 2.29 -11.17 -26.02
C ILE A 79 1.60 -11.69 -27.28
N ALA A 80 0.38 -11.21 -27.59
CA ALA A 80 -0.32 -11.59 -28.81
C ALA A 80 0.46 -11.21 -30.07
N VAL A 81 1.02 -10.00 -30.13
CA VAL A 81 1.87 -9.55 -31.24
C VAL A 81 3.14 -10.39 -31.33
N ALA A 82 3.78 -10.73 -30.20
CA ALA A 82 4.96 -11.61 -30.19
C ALA A 82 4.64 -13.02 -30.73
N ILE A 83 3.49 -13.57 -30.36
CA ILE A 83 3.01 -14.87 -30.85
C ILE A 83 2.71 -14.80 -32.34
N VAL A 84 1.95 -13.80 -32.80
CA VAL A 84 1.63 -13.62 -34.22
C VAL A 84 2.91 -13.43 -35.04
N SER A 85 3.85 -12.60 -34.58
CA SER A 85 5.13 -12.40 -35.25
C SER A 85 5.97 -13.67 -35.27
N GLY A 86 5.98 -14.46 -34.18
CA GLY A 86 6.70 -15.74 -34.13
C GLY A 86 6.09 -16.81 -35.03
N ILE A 87 4.76 -16.89 -35.11
CA ILE A 87 4.05 -17.81 -36.01
C ILE A 87 4.25 -17.38 -37.47
N LEU A 88 4.18 -16.08 -37.77
CA LEU A 88 4.47 -15.55 -39.09
C LEU A 88 5.91 -15.86 -39.50
N ASP A 89 6.90 -15.67 -38.64
CA ASP A 89 8.28 -16.08 -38.92
C ASP A 89 8.40 -17.59 -39.15
N LEU A 90 7.67 -18.41 -38.39
CA LEU A 90 7.67 -19.87 -38.53
C LEU A 90 7.00 -20.36 -39.84
N ILE A 91 5.94 -19.69 -40.30
CA ILE A 91 5.21 -19.99 -41.55
C ILE A 91 5.92 -19.39 -42.77
N ASN A 92 6.43 -18.16 -42.66
CA ASN A 92 7.14 -17.42 -43.71
C ASN A 92 8.58 -17.92 -43.91
N LEU A 93 9.03 -18.94 -43.16
CA LEU A 93 10.21 -19.74 -43.53
C LEU A 93 10.14 -20.29 -44.97
N GLN A 94 8.95 -20.33 -45.60
CA GLN A 94 8.74 -20.88 -46.94
C GLN A 94 8.52 -19.83 -48.05
N GLN A 95 8.30 -18.56 -47.72
CA GLN A 95 8.26 -17.46 -48.68
C GLN A 95 9.00 -16.27 -48.08
N ALA A 96 10.21 -16.04 -48.60
CA ALA A 96 11.09 -14.95 -48.21
C ALA A 96 10.33 -13.61 -48.22
N SER A 97 9.93 -13.17 -47.03
CA SER A 97 9.32 -11.86 -46.81
C SER A 97 10.43 -10.82 -46.82
N GLU A 98 10.19 -9.75 -47.55
CA GLU A 98 11.08 -8.66 -47.96
C GLU A 98 11.68 -7.80 -46.82
N LYS A 99 11.71 -8.30 -45.58
CA LYS A 99 12.24 -7.56 -44.43
C LYS A 99 13.66 -8.01 -44.11
N ALA A 100 14.60 -7.57 -44.95
CA ALA A 100 16.03 -7.76 -44.76
C ALA A 100 16.49 -7.13 -43.43
N SER A 101 16.75 -7.98 -42.44
CA SER A 101 17.61 -7.68 -41.28
C SER A 101 18.08 -8.98 -40.64
N GLU A 102 18.93 -9.70 -41.37
CA GLU A 102 19.98 -10.67 -41.01
C GLU A 102 19.89 -11.62 -39.77
N PHE A 103 18.82 -11.66 -38.99
CA PHE A 103 18.64 -12.60 -37.89
C PHE A 103 17.24 -13.22 -37.90
N PRO A 104 17.10 -14.56 -37.92
CA PRO A 104 15.79 -15.20 -37.75
C PRO A 104 15.20 -14.81 -36.38
N PHE A 105 13.89 -14.55 -36.31
CA PHE A 105 13.17 -14.16 -35.08
C PHE A 105 13.55 -12.80 -34.48
N LYS A 106 14.19 -11.89 -35.24
CA LYS A 106 14.59 -10.56 -34.74
C LYS A 106 13.44 -9.79 -34.08
N ASP A 107 12.27 -9.76 -34.73
CA ASP A 107 11.11 -9.00 -34.25
C ASP A 107 10.55 -9.65 -32.96
N THR A 108 10.48 -10.98 -32.89
CA THR A 108 10.07 -11.72 -31.67
C THR A 108 11.04 -11.49 -30.51
N ILE A 109 12.36 -11.55 -30.75
CA ILE A 109 13.39 -11.30 -29.74
C ILE A 109 13.31 -9.85 -29.22
N ALA A 110 13.10 -8.88 -30.11
CA ALA A 110 12.93 -7.49 -29.74
C ALA A 110 11.71 -7.29 -28.82
N ILE A 111 10.55 -7.86 -29.17
CA ILE A 111 9.33 -7.75 -28.35
C ILE A 111 9.52 -8.45 -26.99
N LEU A 112 10.10 -9.65 -26.97
CA LEU A 112 10.38 -10.37 -25.73
C LEU A 112 11.32 -9.58 -24.80
N SER A 113 12.33 -8.93 -25.39
CA SER A 113 13.25 -8.07 -24.64
C SER A 113 12.52 -6.88 -23.99
N ILE A 114 11.56 -6.27 -24.69
CA ILE A 114 10.72 -5.19 -24.13
C ILE A 114 9.85 -5.70 -22.98
N VAL A 115 9.25 -6.89 -23.11
CA VAL A 115 8.43 -7.50 -22.05
C VAL A 115 9.25 -7.77 -20.80
N ILE A 116 10.46 -8.34 -20.95
CA ILE A 116 11.38 -8.57 -19.84
C ILE A 116 11.80 -7.25 -19.19
N LEU A 117 12.15 -6.25 -20.00
CA LEU A 117 12.52 -4.92 -19.51
C LEU A 117 11.37 -4.27 -18.73
N ASN A 118 10.13 -4.39 -19.21
CA ASN A 118 8.94 -3.88 -18.53
C ASN A 118 8.75 -4.57 -17.16
N GLY A 119 8.94 -5.90 -17.09
CA GLY A 119 8.92 -6.64 -15.82
C GLY A 119 9.95 -6.12 -14.81
N ILE A 120 11.20 -5.92 -15.25
CA ILE A 120 12.28 -5.39 -14.40
C ILE A 120 11.98 -3.95 -13.95
N LEU A 121 11.56 -3.09 -14.87
CA LEU A 121 11.21 -1.70 -14.57
C LEU A 121 10.02 -1.63 -13.61
N GLY A 122 8.98 -2.45 -13.80
CA GLY A 122 7.84 -2.54 -12.90
C GLY A 122 8.24 -2.95 -11.48
N TYR A 123 9.08 -3.98 -11.34
CA TYR A 123 9.63 -4.39 -10.03
C TYR A 123 10.43 -3.26 -9.35
N LEU A 124 11.30 -2.59 -10.11
CA LEU A 124 12.10 -1.49 -9.58
C LEU A 124 11.24 -0.28 -9.20
N GLN A 125 10.19 0.03 -9.96
CA GLN A 125 9.25 1.10 -9.67
C GLN A 125 8.49 0.83 -8.37
N GLU A 126 7.95 -0.38 -8.20
CA GLU A 126 7.23 -0.75 -6.98
C GLU A 126 8.17 -0.76 -5.76
N SER A 127 9.36 -1.36 -5.88
CA SER A 127 10.33 -1.38 -4.77
C SER A 127 10.74 0.04 -4.33
N ARG A 128 10.83 0.98 -5.28
CA ARG A 128 11.08 2.40 -4.96
C ARG A 128 9.88 3.04 -4.28
N ALA A 129 8.66 2.75 -4.71
CA ALA A 129 7.44 3.25 -4.09
C ALA A 129 7.31 2.76 -2.64
N GLU A 130 7.52 1.45 -2.39
CA GLU A 130 7.50 0.88 -1.04
C GLU A 130 8.55 1.53 -0.13
N LYS A 131 9.78 1.73 -0.64
CA LYS A 131 10.85 2.40 0.12
C LYS A 131 10.50 3.85 0.45
N ALA A 132 9.90 4.58 -0.49
CA ALA A 132 9.45 5.96 -0.25
C ALA A 132 8.35 6.01 0.81
N LEU A 133 7.38 5.09 0.75
CA LEU A 133 6.32 5.00 1.75
C LEU A 133 6.87 4.66 3.15
N ALA A 134 7.81 3.71 3.22
CA ALA A 134 8.47 3.36 4.47
C ALA A 134 9.27 4.54 5.06
N ALA A 135 9.97 5.30 4.22
CA ALA A 135 10.67 6.51 4.63
C ALA A 135 9.69 7.56 5.19
N LEU A 136 8.58 7.82 4.49
CA LEU A 136 7.54 8.73 4.98
C LEU A 136 6.96 8.26 6.32
N LYS A 137 6.68 6.96 6.48
CA LYS A 137 6.21 6.40 7.75
C LYS A 137 7.24 6.60 8.87
N SER A 138 8.53 6.45 8.60
CA SER A 138 9.59 6.69 9.58
C SER A 138 9.74 8.16 9.98
N MET A 139 9.36 9.09 9.10
CA MET A 139 9.35 10.53 9.37
C MET A 139 8.12 10.97 10.19
N ALA A 140 7.02 10.20 10.14
CA ALA A 140 5.88 10.40 11.02
C ALA A 140 6.25 9.88 12.43
N SER A 141 6.78 10.78 13.25
CA SER A 141 7.36 10.54 14.58
C SER A 141 6.65 9.42 15.38
N PRO A 142 7.32 8.29 15.67
CA PRO A 142 6.75 7.21 16.50
C PRO A 142 6.75 7.55 18.00
N LYS A 143 7.31 8.71 18.38
CA LYS A 143 7.33 9.20 19.76
C LYS A 143 6.49 10.45 19.89
N VAL A 144 5.66 10.46 20.93
CA VAL A 144 4.74 11.55 21.23
C VAL A 144 4.84 11.87 22.70
N ARG A 145 4.92 13.15 23.01
CA ARG A 145 4.93 13.60 24.40
C ARG A 145 3.51 13.57 24.94
N VAL A 146 3.30 12.84 26.03
CA VAL A 146 1.98 12.66 26.66
C VAL A 146 2.06 12.97 28.15
N LEU A 147 0.92 13.41 28.72
CA LEU A 147 0.76 13.60 30.16
C LEU A 147 -0.04 12.41 30.72
N ARG A 148 0.54 11.66 31.66
CA ARG A 148 -0.09 10.51 32.31
C ARG A 148 0.29 10.46 33.78
N ASP A 149 -0.68 10.19 34.65
CA ASP A 149 -0.49 10.16 36.11
C ASP A 149 0.28 11.39 36.67
N GLY A 150 0.03 12.58 36.09
CA GLY A 150 0.69 13.84 36.45
C GLY A 150 2.14 13.97 35.99
N ARG A 151 2.63 13.07 35.13
CA ARG A 151 4.00 13.04 34.62
C ARG A 151 4.01 13.13 33.09
N THR A 152 4.93 13.93 32.57
CA THR A 152 5.19 13.99 31.13
C THR A 152 6.08 12.83 30.72
N LEU A 153 5.60 12.02 29.77
CA LEU A 153 6.28 10.86 29.19
C LEU A 153 6.49 11.06 27.69
N GLU A 154 7.43 10.34 27.08
CA GLU A 154 7.77 10.39 25.64
C GLU A 154 7.74 8.99 25.01
#